data_AF-A0A9J6EZU7-F1
#
_entry.id   AF-A0A9J6EZU7-F1
#
_cell.length_a   1.000
_cell.length_b   1.000
_cell.length_c   1.000
_cell.angle_alpha   90.00
_cell.angle_beta   90.00
_cell.angle_gamma   90.00
#
_symmetry.space_group_name_H-M   'P 1'
#
loop_
_entity.id
_entity.type
_entity.pdbx_description
1 polymer ?
#
loop_
_entity_poly.entity_id
_entity_poly.type
_entity_poly.pdbx_seq_one_letter_code
_entity_poly.pdbx_strand_id
1 'polypeptide(L)'
;MLADFHPPYTATVVERLRKQGAVILGKTNMDEFGMGSGATDSTFGPSRNPWKYLGKDATDDWHIAGGSSGGSAVSVATGCAFGALGSDTGGSTRNPASRCGVVGLKPTYGALSRHGLIPLTNSMDVPGILAKTVHDVVLLFNATAGVDENDSTSVPLPEHAQNLELEEEPSLAGIRVGIPREYHCPGMAPEVVDVWRYVADKLDSLGAIVSSVSLPHSQYSTECYSVLNCCEVASNFARYDGLEYGHRADDDSSTEALYASSRHEGFNEVVRGRILAGNFFLLRKNYDKYFMKALQVRRLICEDFRRVFESGVQLILTPVTLTEAPKFSDWALKDNRERVSVEDFCTQPVNMAGLPAVSLPCRLSRNGLPLSLQLIAPRFAERDLLSAAKRLELELQFPRLDLHLHSCDQSRNAAFTSIS
;
A
#
# COMPACT_ATOMS: atom_id res chain seq x y z
N MET A 1 -14.15 5.00 16.95
CA MET A 1 -14.69 6.23 16.31
C MET A 1 -15.82 5.94 15.33
N LEU A 2 -15.64 5.01 14.37
CA LEU A 2 -16.62 4.77 13.29
C LEU A 2 -17.19 3.35 13.27
N ALA A 3 -17.23 2.66 14.42
CA ALA A 3 -17.60 1.24 14.48
C ALA A 3 -19.00 0.95 13.90
N ASP A 4 -19.98 1.79 14.24
CA ASP A 4 -21.39 1.65 13.82
C ASP A 4 -21.80 2.68 12.76
N PHE A 5 -20.84 3.32 12.08
CA PHE A 5 -21.14 4.34 11.08
C PHE A 5 -21.64 3.72 9.78
N HIS A 6 -22.86 4.10 9.37
CA HIS A 6 -23.44 3.74 8.08
C HIS A 6 -23.31 4.92 7.09
N PRO A 7 -22.44 4.83 6.06
CA PRO A 7 -22.26 5.94 5.13
C PRO A 7 -23.56 6.26 4.37
N PRO A 8 -23.98 7.55 4.31
CA PRO A 8 -25.19 7.94 3.60
C PRO A 8 -25.01 8.02 2.08
N TYR A 9 -23.79 7.81 1.58
CA TYR A 9 -23.44 7.78 0.15
C TYR A 9 -22.35 6.73 -0.12
N THR A 10 -22.06 6.48 -1.39
CA THR A 10 -21.04 5.52 -1.82
C THR A 10 -19.82 6.22 -2.43
N ALA A 11 -18.65 5.60 -2.31
CA ALA A 11 -17.42 6.10 -2.93
C ALA A 11 -17.45 5.91 -4.46
N THR A 12 -16.86 6.84 -5.20
CA THR A 12 -16.90 6.84 -6.67
C THR A 12 -16.30 5.57 -7.27
N VAL A 13 -15.17 5.10 -6.73
CA VAL A 13 -14.53 3.85 -7.20
C VAL A 13 -15.42 2.62 -6.97
N VAL A 14 -16.20 2.59 -5.88
CA VAL A 14 -17.14 1.49 -5.60
C VAL A 14 -18.35 1.57 -6.54
N GLU A 15 -18.87 2.77 -6.77
CA GLU A 15 -19.99 3.00 -7.68
C GLU A 15 -19.64 2.61 -9.13
N ARG A 16 -18.44 2.96 -9.60
CA ARG A 16 -17.97 2.58 -10.92
C ARG A 16 -17.86 1.07 -11.08
N LEU A 17 -17.31 0.37 -10.10
CA LEU A 17 -17.28 -1.10 -10.10
C LEU A 17 -18.69 -1.71 -10.18
N ARG A 18 -19.63 -1.20 -9.38
CA ARG A 18 -21.03 -1.66 -9.41
C ARG A 18 -21.69 -1.43 -10.77
N LYS A 19 -21.46 -0.28 -11.41
CA LYS A 19 -21.96 0.02 -12.76
C LYS A 19 -21.42 -0.93 -13.82
N GLN A 20 -20.22 -1.49 -13.61
CA GLN A 20 -19.62 -2.53 -14.46
C GLN A 20 -20.05 -3.96 -14.07
N GLY A 21 -21.02 -4.11 -13.16
CA GLY A 21 -21.57 -5.41 -12.76
C GLY A 21 -20.78 -6.13 -11.66
N ALA A 22 -19.80 -5.48 -11.02
CA ALA A 22 -19.06 -6.09 -9.93
C ALA A 22 -19.94 -6.27 -8.67
N VAL A 23 -19.82 -7.43 -8.02
CA VAL A 23 -20.47 -7.73 -6.74
C VAL A 23 -19.55 -7.35 -5.58
N ILE A 24 -19.99 -6.41 -4.74
CA ILE A 24 -19.23 -5.99 -3.56
C ILE A 24 -19.51 -6.96 -2.40
N LEU A 25 -18.54 -7.83 -2.10
CA LEU A 25 -18.68 -8.89 -1.09
C LEU A 25 -18.73 -8.37 0.35
N GLY A 26 -17.97 -7.32 0.68
CA GLY A 26 -17.89 -6.82 2.04
C GLY A 26 -16.83 -5.73 2.23
N LYS A 27 -16.52 -5.43 3.50
CA LYS A 27 -15.47 -4.51 3.92
C LYS A 27 -14.28 -5.31 4.46
N THR A 28 -13.08 -4.94 4.03
CA THR A 28 -11.84 -5.57 4.48
C THR A 28 -11.28 -4.83 5.70
N ASN A 29 -10.53 -5.55 6.53
CA ASN A 29 -9.88 -4.99 7.72
C ASN A 29 -8.65 -4.14 7.36
N MET A 30 -8.28 -3.19 8.21
CA MET A 30 -7.17 -2.27 8.01
C MET A 30 -6.64 -1.73 9.35
N ASP A 31 -5.40 -1.22 9.37
CA ASP A 31 -4.93 -0.41 10.52
C ASP A 31 -5.86 0.79 10.72
N GLU A 32 -6.13 1.17 11.98
CA GLU A 32 -7.12 2.20 12.28
C GLU A 32 -6.86 3.48 11.47
N PHE A 33 -7.86 3.89 10.69
CA PHE A 33 -7.79 5.06 9.81
C PHE A 33 -6.63 5.08 8.79
N GLY A 34 -6.10 3.90 8.46
CA GLY A 34 -5.02 3.76 7.50
C GLY A 34 -3.63 4.02 8.09
N MET A 35 -3.52 4.15 9.42
CA MET A 35 -2.30 4.58 10.12
C MET A 35 -1.47 3.41 10.65
N GLY A 36 -0.91 2.60 9.75
CA GLY A 36 0.00 1.52 10.11
C GLY A 36 0.53 0.78 8.87
N SER A 37 1.50 -0.11 9.11
CA SER A 37 2.17 -0.89 8.06
C SER A 37 2.11 -2.39 8.31
N GLY A 38 1.21 -2.86 9.19
CA GLY A 38 1.14 -4.28 9.58
C GLY A 38 -0.24 -4.90 9.63
N ALA A 39 -1.32 -4.10 9.51
CA ALA A 39 -2.70 -4.50 9.81
C ALA A 39 -2.84 -5.11 11.21
N THR A 40 -2.11 -4.54 12.17
CA THR A 40 -2.09 -4.96 13.58
C THR A 40 -2.83 -3.99 14.48
N ASP A 41 -3.01 -2.74 14.03
CA ASP A 41 -3.52 -1.64 14.85
C ASP A 41 -5.03 -1.43 14.62
N SER A 42 -5.73 -2.46 14.13
CA SER A 42 -7.19 -2.46 13.94
C SER A 42 -7.93 -2.63 15.26
N THR A 43 -8.98 -1.84 15.48
CA THR A 43 -9.90 -1.98 16.61
C THR A 43 -10.61 -3.34 16.62
N PHE A 44 -10.76 -3.99 15.45
CA PHE A 44 -11.45 -5.27 15.31
C PHE A 44 -10.51 -6.49 15.36
N GLY A 45 -9.24 -6.26 15.69
CA GLY A 45 -8.21 -7.29 15.73
C GLY A 45 -7.40 -7.40 14.43
N PRO A 46 -6.25 -8.08 14.48
CA PRO A 46 -5.27 -8.04 13.40
C PRO A 46 -5.65 -8.90 12.19
N SER A 47 -5.18 -8.50 11.00
CA SER A 47 -5.11 -9.37 9.83
C SER A 47 -3.75 -10.06 9.77
N ARG A 48 -3.76 -11.40 9.73
CA ARG A 48 -2.55 -12.22 9.74
C ARG A 48 -2.10 -12.55 8.30
N ASN A 49 -0.83 -12.91 8.09
CA ASN A 49 -0.28 -13.25 6.77
C ASN A 49 -0.49 -14.71 6.34
N PRO A 50 -1.23 -14.98 5.25
CA PRO A 50 -1.79 -16.32 4.97
C PRO A 50 -0.74 -17.37 4.60
N TRP A 51 0.49 -16.96 4.34
CA TRP A 51 1.61 -17.86 4.03
C TRP A 51 2.11 -18.69 5.22
N LYS A 52 1.84 -18.28 6.47
CA LYS A 52 2.39 -18.94 7.66
C LYS A 52 1.44 -19.15 8.85
N TYR A 53 0.22 -18.63 8.82
CA TYR A 53 -0.76 -18.92 9.89
C TYR A 53 -1.82 -19.96 9.49
N LEU A 54 -1.79 -20.47 8.25
CA LEU A 54 -2.69 -21.52 7.78
C LEU A 54 -1.93 -22.85 7.69
N GLY A 55 -2.55 -23.95 8.13
CA GLY A 55 -2.03 -25.30 7.98
C GLY A 55 -1.09 -25.79 9.10
N LYS A 56 -0.27 -26.80 8.76
CA LYS A 56 0.62 -27.51 9.71
C LYS A 56 1.70 -26.64 10.35
N ASP A 57 2.09 -25.56 9.67
CA ASP A 57 3.13 -24.63 10.14
C ASP A 57 2.54 -23.45 10.93
N ALA A 58 1.23 -23.47 11.23
CA ALA A 58 0.59 -22.41 11.98
C ALA A 58 1.15 -22.34 13.41
N THR A 59 1.73 -21.20 13.74
CA THR A 59 2.23 -20.87 15.09
C THR A 59 1.42 -19.72 15.70
N ASP A 60 1.38 -19.66 17.03
CA ASP A 60 0.81 -18.52 17.75
C ASP A 60 1.57 -17.22 17.47
N ASP A 61 2.85 -17.32 17.12
CA ASP A 61 3.66 -16.21 16.61
C ASP A 61 3.58 -16.16 15.07
N TRP A 62 2.56 -15.46 14.58
CA TRP A 62 2.25 -15.30 13.16
C TRP A 62 3.01 -14.13 12.52
N HIS A 63 3.00 -14.02 11.19
CA HIS A 63 3.67 -12.92 10.47
C HIS A 63 2.68 -11.84 10.03
N ILE A 64 3.09 -10.57 10.02
CA ILE A 64 2.22 -9.46 9.64
C ILE A 64 1.77 -9.53 8.18
N ALA A 65 0.54 -9.11 7.90
CA ALA A 65 -0.01 -9.04 6.53
C ALA A 65 0.47 -7.81 5.74
N GLY A 66 1.25 -6.93 6.38
CA GLY A 66 1.52 -5.59 5.86
C GLY A 66 0.31 -4.66 6.06
N GLY A 67 0.49 -3.37 5.79
CA GLY A 67 -0.54 -2.40 6.10
C GLY A 67 -0.43 -1.08 5.32
N SER A 68 -1.48 -0.26 5.34
CA SER A 68 -2.69 -0.46 6.14
C SER A 68 -3.76 -1.35 5.48
N SER A 69 -3.67 -1.62 4.18
CA SER A 69 -4.67 -2.44 3.44
C SER A 69 -4.46 -3.96 3.59
N GLY A 70 -4.05 -4.44 4.77
CA GLY A 70 -3.70 -5.85 4.98
C GLY A 70 -4.87 -6.80 4.75
N GLY A 71 -6.08 -6.48 5.22
CA GLY A 71 -7.27 -7.30 4.97
C GLY A 71 -7.60 -7.44 3.49
N SER A 72 -7.37 -6.38 2.69
CA SER A 72 -7.54 -6.43 1.23
C SER A 72 -6.55 -7.39 0.59
N ALA A 73 -5.27 -7.31 0.95
CA ALA A 73 -4.25 -8.22 0.42
C ALA A 73 -4.49 -9.68 0.81
N VAL A 74 -4.87 -9.93 2.07
CA VAL A 74 -5.23 -11.27 2.56
C VAL A 74 -6.41 -11.83 1.77
N SER A 75 -7.48 -11.05 1.58
CA SER A 75 -8.68 -11.51 0.86
C SER A 75 -8.40 -11.94 -0.59
N VAL A 76 -7.47 -11.26 -1.25
CA VAL A 76 -7.03 -11.60 -2.61
C VAL A 76 -6.11 -12.82 -2.58
N ALA A 77 -5.12 -12.84 -1.67
CA ALA A 77 -4.16 -13.94 -1.56
C ALA A 77 -4.86 -15.28 -1.30
N THR A 78 -5.85 -15.31 -0.42
CA THR A 78 -6.64 -16.52 -0.10
C THR A 78 -7.70 -16.85 -1.14
N GLY A 79 -7.97 -15.95 -2.11
CA GLY A 79 -9.03 -16.13 -3.09
C GLY A 79 -10.45 -15.92 -2.55
N CYS A 80 -10.61 -15.33 -1.36
CA CYS A 80 -11.92 -14.89 -0.86
C CYS A 80 -12.55 -13.81 -1.77
N ALA A 81 -11.73 -13.01 -2.45
CA ALA A 81 -12.16 -12.03 -3.44
C ALA A 81 -11.31 -12.14 -4.72
N PHE A 82 -11.93 -11.81 -5.87
CA PHE A 82 -11.24 -11.71 -7.17
C PHE A 82 -10.18 -10.60 -7.18
N GLY A 83 -10.57 -9.44 -6.66
CA GLY A 83 -9.69 -8.30 -6.40
C GLY A 83 -10.27 -7.46 -5.27
N ALA A 84 -9.45 -6.57 -4.73
CA ALA A 84 -9.82 -5.71 -3.63
C ALA A 84 -9.35 -4.28 -3.87
N LEU A 85 -10.10 -3.33 -3.33
CA LEU A 85 -9.65 -1.95 -3.20
C LEU A 85 -8.84 -1.81 -1.90
N GLY A 86 -7.81 -0.99 -1.96
CA GLY A 86 -7.09 -0.47 -0.80
C GLY A 86 -6.98 1.05 -0.88
N SER A 87 -6.15 1.60 -0.02
CA SER A 87 -5.64 2.97 -0.18
C SER A 87 -4.12 2.95 -0.02
N ASP A 88 -3.42 3.88 -0.64
CA ASP A 88 -1.97 4.00 -0.57
C ASP A 88 -1.60 5.46 -0.31
N THR A 89 -1.19 5.75 0.92
CA THR A 89 -0.76 7.09 1.35
C THR A 89 0.77 7.18 1.48
N GLY A 90 1.41 6.09 1.89
CA GLY A 90 2.87 5.96 1.99
C GLY A 90 3.41 4.60 1.52
N GLY A 91 2.57 3.75 0.92
CA GLY A 91 2.88 2.34 0.67
C GLY A 91 1.73 1.40 0.97
N SER A 92 0.60 1.91 1.48
CA SER A 92 -0.43 1.11 2.11
C SER A 92 -1.22 0.14 1.21
N THR A 93 -0.94 0.11 -0.09
CA THR A 93 -1.38 -0.94 -1.03
C THR A 93 -0.21 -1.82 -1.45
N ARG A 94 0.95 -1.23 -1.77
CA ARG A 94 2.15 -1.96 -2.21
C ARG A 94 2.78 -2.81 -1.10
N ASN A 95 2.90 -2.29 0.12
CA ASN A 95 3.43 -3.01 1.28
C ASN A 95 2.62 -4.29 1.55
N PRO A 96 1.29 -4.25 1.78
CA PRO A 96 0.53 -5.48 2.03
C PRO A 96 0.47 -6.41 0.82
N ALA A 97 0.48 -5.87 -0.41
CA ALA A 97 0.62 -6.70 -1.61
C ALA A 97 1.95 -7.49 -1.62
N SER A 98 3.05 -6.81 -1.29
CA SER A 98 4.37 -7.44 -1.14
C SER A 98 4.36 -8.52 -0.07
N ARG A 99 3.82 -8.23 1.13
CA ARG A 99 3.78 -9.16 2.27
C ARG A 99 2.92 -10.39 1.99
N CYS A 100 1.81 -10.23 1.29
CA CYS A 100 0.86 -11.32 1.01
C CYS A 100 1.09 -12.02 -0.34
N GLY A 101 2.07 -11.60 -1.13
CA GLY A 101 2.42 -12.25 -2.39
C GLY A 101 1.37 -12.06 -3.49
N VAL A 102 0.81 -10.85 -3.61
CA VAL A 102 -0.17 -10.47 -4.63
C VAL A 102 0.29 -9.22 -5.38
N VAL A 103 -0.37 -8.89 -6.50
CA VAL A 103 -0.07 -7.67 -7.26
C VAL A 103 -0.78 -6.48 -6.63
N GLY A 104 -0.05 -5.39 -6.37
CA GLY A 104 -0.59 -4.17 -5.77
C GLY A 104 -0.24 -2.94 -6.57
N LEU A 105 -1.24 -2.27 -7.16
CA LEU A 105 -1.07 -1.04 -7.91
C LEU A 105 -1.48 0.17 -7.06
N LYS A 106 -0.56 1.12 -6.95
CA LYS A 106 -0.88 2.51 -6.65
C LYS A 106 -0.87 3.31 -7.95
N PRO A 107 -2.02 3.76 -8.46
CA PRO A 107 -2.08 4.61 -9.65
C PRO A 107 -1.44 5.99 -9.46
N THR A 108 -1.34 6.75 -10.54
CA THR A 108 -0.98 8.17 -10.50
C THR A 108 -1.95 8.93 -9.60
N TYR A 109 -1.43 9.86 -8.79
CA TYR A 109 -2.31 10.73 -7.99
C TYR A 109 -3.25 11.52 -8.92
N GLY A 110 -4.56 11.37 -8.71
CA GLY A 110 -5.62 11.96 -9.53
C GLY A 110 -6.21 11.03 -10.60
N ALA A 111 -5.63 9.84 -10.82
CA ALA A 111 -6.17 8.90 -11.82
C ALA A 111 -7.47 8.21 -11.37
N LEU A 112 -7.60 7.95 -10.07
CA LEU A 112 -8.81 7.40 -9.44
C LEU A 112 -9.35 8.44 -8.46
N SER A 113 -10.67 8.60 -8.44
CA SER A 113 -11.34 9.54 -7.54
C SER A 113 -11.17 9.17 -6.07
N ARG A 114 -10.91 10.18 -5.24
CA ARG A 114 -10.87 10.10 -3.78
C ARG A 114 -12.22 10.41 -3.14
N HIS A 115 -13.26 10.72 -3.92
CA HIS A 115 -14.59 10.94 -3.37
C HIS A 115 -15.13 9.65 -2.69
N GLY A 116 -15.46 9.78 -1.40
CA GLY A 116 -15.83 8.68 -0.51
C GLY A 116 -14.67 7.86 0.06
N LEU A 117 -13.41 8.21 -0.24
CA LEU A 117 -12.26 7.75 0.53
C LEU A 117 -12.13 8.62 1.78
N ILE A 118 -12.09 8.01 2.96
CA ILE A 118 -11.83 8.74 4.21
C ILE A 118 -10.40 9.30 4.14
N PRO A 119 -10.21 10.64 4.19
CA PRO A 119 -8.90 11.23 3.89
C PRO A 119 -7.96 11.08 5.08
N LEU A 120 -6.81 10.46 4.85
CA LEU A 120 -5.67 10.44 5.75
C LEU A 120 -4.77 11.64 5.46
N THR A 121 -4.20 11.68 4.24
CA THR A 121 -3.40 12.80 3.73
C THR A 121 -3.87 13.16 2.32
N ASN A 122 -4.66 14.22 2.18
CA ASN A 122 -5.27 14.59 0.91
C ASN A 122 -4.24 14.74 -0.21
N SER A 123 -3.05 15.26 0.10
CA SER A 123 -2.02 15.47 -0.91
C SER A 123 -1.26 14.21 -1.35
N MET A 124 -1.55 13.03 -0.76
CA MET A 124 -0.83 11.78 -1.00
C MET A 124 -1.72 10.53 -1.09
N ASP A 125 -2.96 10.58 -0.61
CA ASP A 125 -3.90 9.46 -0.65
C ASP A 125 -4.27 9.10 -2.09
N VAL A 126 -4.17 7.81 -2.42
CA VAL A 126 -4.64 7.28 -3.70
C VAL A 126 -5.42 5.98 -3.43
N PRO A 127 -6.64 5.79 -3.99
CA PRO A 127 -7.28 4.49 -4.01
C PRO A 127 -6.36 3.47 -4.71
N GLY A 128 -6.05 2.38 -4.02
CA GLY A 128 -5.18 1.32 -4.54
C GLY A 128 -5.97 0.11 -5.03
N ILE A 129 -5.32 -0.70 -5.86
CA ILE A 129 -5.90 -1.92 -6.43
C ILE A 129 -5.01 -3.10 -6.05
N LEU A 130 -5.62 -4.17 -5.54
CA LEU A 130 -4.96 -5.44 -5.28
C LEU A 130 -5.64 -6.56 -6.06
N ALA A 131 -4.86 -7.37 -6.75
CA ALA A 131 -5.37 -8.54 -7.47
C ALA A 131 -4.31 -9.65 -7.57
N LYS A 132 -4.71 -10.84 -8.04
CA LYS A 132 -3.80 -11.99 -8.18
C LYS A 132 -2.85 -11.85 -9.37
N THR A 133 -3.28 -11.14 -10.40
CA THR A 133 -2.50 -10.97 -11.63
C THR A 133 -2.47 -9.52 -12.09
N VAL A 134 -1.47 -9.16 -12.89
CA VAL A 134 -1.38 -7.85 -13.55
C VAL A 134 -2.58 -7.60 -14.46
N HIS A 135 -3.07 -8.64 -15.13
CA HIS A 135 -4.27 -8.52 -15.96
C HIS A 135 -5.51 -8.13 -15.14
N ASP A 136 -5.72 -8.75 -13.98
CA ASP A 136 -6.85 -8.42 -13.10
C ASP A 136 -6.75 -6.99 -12.55
N VAL A 137 -5.52 -6.52 -12.28
CA VAL A 137 -5.27 -5.12 -11.91
C VAL A 137 -5.70 -4.17 -13.03
N VAL A 138 -5.38 -4.47 -14.29
CA VAL A 138 -5.78 -3.65 -15.45
C VAL A 138 -7.30 -3.58 -15.57
N LEU A 139 -8.00 -4.70 -15.41
CA LEU A 139 -9.47 -4.75 -15.43
C LEU A 139 -10.08 -3.81 -14.39
N LEU A 140 -9.59 -3.88 -13.14
CA LEU A 140 -10.06 -3.04 -12.04
C LEU A 140 -9.69 -1.57 -12.24
N PHE A 141 -8.51 -1.28 -12.80
CA PHE A 141 -8.09 0.08 -13.12
C PHE A 141 -9.01 0.71 -14.17
N ASN A 142 -9.23 0.02 -15.29
CA ASN A 142 -10.12 0.50 -16.36
C ASN A 142 -11.54 0.71 -15.86
N ALA A 143 -12.02 -0.15 -14.95
CA ALA A 143 -13.35 -0.02 -14.37
C ALA A 143 -13.47 1.20 -13.44
N THR A 144 -12.38 1.72 -12.87
CA THR A 144 -12.42 2.73 -11.79
C THR A 144 -11.78 4.06 -12.12
N ALA A 145 -10.93 4.14 -13.14
CA ALA A 145 -10.14 5.33 -13.46
C ALA A 145 -10.97 6.42 -14.18
N GLY A 146 -10.49 7.67 -14.11
CA GLY A 146 -11.06 8.82 -14.82
C GLY A 146 -11.62 9.91 -13.93
N VAL A 147 -11.90 11.07 -14.53
CA VAL A 147 -12.38 12.29 -13.85
C VAL A 147 -13.70 12.07 -13.12
N ASP A 148 -13.84 12.68 -11.95
CA ASP A 148 -15.04 12.70 -11.13
C ASP A 148 -15.35 14.13 -10.70
N GLU A 149 -16.58 14.57 -10.96
CA GLU A 149 -17.05 15.91 -10.59
C GLU A 149 -17.08 16.16 -9.08
N ASN A 150 -17.14 15.08 -8.27
CA ASN A 150 -17.12 15.16 -6.82
C ASN A 150 -15.70 15.19 -6.23
N ASP A 151 -14.67 15.10 -7.06
CA ASP A 151 -13.27 15.17 -6.66
C ASP A 151 -12.50 16.17 -7.53
N SER A 152 -12.32 17.40 -7.01
CA SER A 152 -11.55 18.46 -7.66
C SER A 152 -10.06 18.14 -7.88
N THR A 153 -9.57 17.03 -7.33
CA THR A 153 -8.20 16.54 -7.55
C THR A 153 -8.10 15.38 -8.52
N SER A 154 -9.25 14.84 -8.95
CA SER A 154 -9.29 13.91 -10.08
C SER A 154 -8.96 14.66 -11.36
N VAL A 155 -8.22 14.02 -12.26
CA VAL A 155 -7.73 14.65 -13.49
C VAL A 155 -8.17 13.87 -14.72
N PRO A 156 -8.45 14.56 -15.84
CA PRO A 156 -8.62 13.87 -17.12
C PRO A 156 -7.37 13.05 -17.44
N LEU A 157 -7.57 11.76 -17.69
CA LEU A 157 -6.49 10.88 -18.10
C LEU A 157 -6.06 11.23 -19.53
N PRO A 158 -4.75 11.27 -19.84
CA PRO A 158 -4.33 11.33 -21.23
C PRO A 158 -4.76 10.06 -21.97
N GLU A 159 -4.91 10.13 -23.29
CA GLU A 159 -5.41 9.03 -24.14
C GLU A 159 -4.68 7.69 -23.90
N HIS A 160 -3.36 7.72 -23.77
CA HIS A 160 -2.54 6.52 -23.52
C HIS A 160 -2.74 5.88 -22.14
N ALA A 161 -3.40 6.57 -21.21
CA ALA A 161 -3.70 6.10 -19.86
C ALA A 161 -5.17 5.68 -19.69
N GLN A 162 -5.98 5.78 -20.75
CA GLN A 162 -7.38 5.35 -20.77
C GLN A 162 -7.51 3.95 -21.35
N ASN A 163 -8.49 3.18 -20.88
CA ASN A 163 -8.85 1.85 -21.42
C ASN A 163 -7.62 1.00 -21.73
N LEU A 164 -6.79 0.78 -20.70
CA LEU A 164 -5.51 0.11 -20.85
C LEU A 164 -5.71 -1.30 -21.43
N GLU A 165 -5.03 -1.56 -22.53
CA GLU A 165 -4.89 -2.88 -23.12
C GLU A 165 -3.40 -3.25 -23.15
N LEU A 166 -3.10 -4.44 -22.63
CA LEU A 166 -1.74 -4.97 -22.60
C LEU A 166 -1.62 -6.12 -23.59
N GLU A 167 -0.48 -6.22 -24.24
CA GLU A 167 -0.11 -7.39 -25.03
C GLU A 167 -0.08 -8.65 -24.15
N GLU A 168 -0.26 -9.82 -24.77
CA GLU A 168 -0.15 -11.11 -24.06
C GLU A 168 1.26 -11.30 -23.52
N GLU A 169 2.27 -11.01 -24.34
CA GLU A 169 3.69 -11.04 -23.99
C GLU A 169 4.37 -9.70 -24.35
N PRO A 170 4.28 -8.67 -23.50
CA PRO A 170 4.85 -7.36 -23.81
C PRO A 170 6.37 -7.41 -23.97
N SER A 171 6.89 -6.73 -24.99
CA SER A 171 8.34 -6.59 -25.17
C SER A 171 8.97 -5.61 -24.17
N LEU A 172 10.13 -5.96 -23.64
CA LEU A 172 10.97 -5.07 -22.80
C LEU A 172 12.17 -4.50 -23.56
N ALA A 173 12.30 -4.82 -24.85
CA ALA A 173 13.47 -4.44 -25.64
C ALA A 173 13.64 -2.91 -25.70
N GLY A 174 14.81 -2.43 -25.28
CA GLY A 174 15.17 -1.01 -25.29
C GLY A 174 14.54 -0.17 -24.17
N ILE A 175 13.69 -0.75 -23.31
CA ILE A 175 13.11 -0.02 -22.16
C ILE A 175 14.23 0.32 -21.18
N ARG A 176 14.34 1.59 -20.80
CA ARG A 176 15.38 2.05 -19.87
C ARG A 176 14.91 1.98 -18.42
N VAL A 177 15.56 1.14 -17.62
CA VAL A 177 15.22 0.90 -16.22
C VAL A 177 16.33 1.45 -15.31
N GLY A 178 15.93 2.30 -14.35
CA GLY A 178 16.82 2.87 -13.34
C GLY A 178 16.85 2.07 -12.04
N ILE A 179 18.04 1.88 -11.48
CA ILE A 179 18.29 1.28 -10.16
C ILE A 179 18.85 2.37 -9.23
N PRO A 180 18.07 2.93 -8.29
CA PRO A 180 18.51 4.03 -7.44
C PRO A 180 19.49 3.53 -6.37
N ARG A 181 20.68 4.15 -6.31
CA ARG A 181 21.74 3.75 -5.37
C ARG A 181 21.34 3.90 -3.92
N GLU A 182 20.55 4.92 -3.60
CA GLU A 182 20.14 5.29 -2.25
C GLU A 182 19.18 4.28 -1.60
N TYR A 183 18.59 3.38 -2.39
CA TYR A 183 17.70 2.34 -1.88
C TYR A 183 18.46 1.14 -1.33
N HIS A 184 19.77 1.03 -1.59
CA HIS A 184 20.63 0.10 -0.86
C HIS A 184 20.94 0.66 0.55
N CYS A 185 19.97 0.57 1.45
CA CYS A 185 19.98 1.21 2.75
C CYS A 185 20.27 0.24 3.91
N PRO A 186 20.65 0.75 5.10
CA PRO A 186 20.78 -0.07 6.31
C PRO A 186 19.49 -0.84 6.63
N GLY A 187 19.65 -2.07 7.12
CA GLY A 187 18.53 -2.94 7.49
C GLY A 187 17.93 -3.77 6.34
N MET A 188 18.40 -3.58 5.10
CA MET A 188 18.00 -4.44 3.98
C MET A 188 18.57 -5.85 4.13
N ALA A 189 17.69 -6.85 4.06
CA ALA A 189 18.08 -8.26 4.12
C ALA A 189 18.87 -8.66 2.85
N PRO A 190 19.90 -9.51 2.98
CA PRO A 190 20.65 -10.02 1.82
C PRO A 190 19.77 -10.67 0.75
N GLU A 191 18.72 -11.40 1.15
CA GLU A 191 17.80 -12.04 0.21
C GLU A 191 17.00 -11.02 -0.62
N VAL A 192 16.69 -9.84 -0.08
CA VAL A 192 16.04 -8.76 -0.83
C VAL A 192 17.00 -8.18 -1.87
N VAL A 193 18.28 -8.00 -1.51
CA VAL A 193 19.32 -7.56 -2.45
C VAL A 193 19.51 -8.59 -3.56
N ASP A 194 19.54 -9.88 -3.23
CA ASP A 194 19.68 -10.96 -4.20
C ASP A 194 18.49 -11.03 -5.16
N VAL A 195 17.25 -10.86 -4.66
CA VAL A 195 16.05 -10.77 -5.50
C VAL A 195 16.10 -9.53 -6.39
N TRP A 196 16.54 -8.39 -5.86
CA TRP A 196 16.65 -7.15 -6.64
C TRP A 196 17.64 -7.29 -7.79
N ARG A 197 18.83 -7.86 -7.53
CA ARG A 197 19.81 -8.19 -8.57
C ARG A 197 19.23 -9.19 -9.58
N TYR A 198 18.59 -10.26 -9.12
CA TYR A 198 18.03 -11.28 -10.00
C TYR A 198 16.99 -10.70 -10.98
N VAL A 199 16.10 -9.82 -10.51
CA VAL A 199 15.10 -9.19 -11.39
C VAL A 199 15.73 -8.16 -12.32
N ALA A 200 16.75 -7.42 -11.86
CA ALA A 200 17.53 -6.54 -12.73
C ALA A 200 18.22 -7.32 -13.87
N ASP A 201 18.88 -8.44 -13.55
CA ASP A 201 19.51 -9.32 -14.55
C ASP A 201 18.46 -9.91 -15.51
N LYS A 202 17.26 -10.22 -15.02
CA LYS A 202 16.15 -10.69 -15.86
C LYS A 202 15.69 -9.61 -16.84
N LEU A 203 15.49 -8.38 -16.38
CA LEU A 203 15.14 -7.25 -17.25
C LEU A 203 16.19 -7.07 -18.35
N ASP A 204 17.49 -7.10 -18.01
CA ASP A 204 18.59 -6.99 -18.97
C ASP A 204 18.56 -8.15 -20.00
N SER A 205 18.38 -9.38 -19.54
CA SER A 205 18.27 -10.56 -20.42
C SER A 205 17.05 -10.51 -21.36
N LEU A 206 16.01 -9.75 -21.00
CA LEU A 206 14.81 -9.52 -21.79
C LEU A 206 14.94 -8.31 -22.74
N GLY A 207 16.13 -7.71 -22.80
CA GLY A 207 16.46 -6.61 -23.71
C GLY A 207 16.24 -5.21 -23.13
N ALA A 208 15.86 -5.07 -21.85
CA ALA A 208 15.82 -3.78 -21.20
C ALA A 208 17.24 -3.25 -20.98
N ILE A 209 17.40 -1.92 -20.92
CA ILE A 209 18.67 -1.27 -20.60
C ILE A 209 18.63 -0.88 -19.12
N VAL A 210 19.32 -1.65 -18.28
CA VAL A 210 19.35 -1.43 -16.84
C VAL A 210 20.56 -0.57 -16.45
N SER A 211 20.33 0.50 -15.69
CA SER A 211 21.39 1.45 -15.32
C SER A 211 21.21 2.01 -13.92
N SER A 212 22.31 2.39 -13.26
CA SER A 212 22.24 3.02 -11.94
C SER A 212 21.75 4.47 -12.05
N VAL A 213 20.86 4.89 -11.16
CA VAL A 213 20.38 6.29 -11.05
C VAL A 213 20.58 6.81 -9.62
N SER A 214 20.31 8.10 -9.40
CA SER A 214 20.39 8.73 -8.08
C SER A 214 19.06 9.37 -7.72
N LEU A 215 18.57 9.08 -6.51
CA LEU A 215 17.47 9.75 -5.84
C LEU A 215 17.96 10.24 -4.45
N PRO A 216 18.88 11.23 -4.38
CA PRO A 216 19.62 11.58 -3.16
C PRO A 216 18.74 12.00 -1.98
N HIS A 217 17.53 12.51 -2.24
CA HIS A 217 16.62 12.98 -1.21
C HIS A 217 15.61 11.91 -0.76
N SER A 218 15.57 10.73 -1.38
CA SER A 218 14.61 9.67 -1.02
C SER A 218 14.76 9.23 0.44
N GLN A 219 15.98 9.23 0.98
CA GLN A 219 16.26 8.90 2.38
C GLN A 219 15.55 9.81 3.40
N TYR A 220 15.13 11.03 2.99
CA TYR A 220 14.42 11.98 3.85
C TYR A 220 12.90 11.84 3.76
N SER A 221 12.38 10.88 2.99
CA SER A 221 10.95 10.71 2.81
C SER A 221 10.26 10.36 4.11
N THR A 222 10.87 9.57 4.97
CA THR A 222 10.26 9.15 6.24
C THR A 222 9.94 10.33 7.15
N GLU A 223 10.90 11.23 7.37
CA GLU A 223 10.71 12.41 8.21
C GLU A 223 9.76 13.41 7.55
N CYS A 224 9.91 13.61 6.24
CA CYS A 224 9.05 14.50 5.48
C CYS A 224 7.58 14.00 5.51
N TYR A 225 7.36 12.71 5.32
CA TYR A 225 6.04 12.07 5.37
C TYR A 225 5.45 12.21 6.75
N SER A 226 6.21 11.91 7.80
CA SER A 226 5.75 12.00 9.18
C SER A 226 5.21 13.39 9.53
N VAL A 227 5.91 14.47 9.13
CA VAL A 227 5.44 15.84 9.37
C VAL A 227 4.18 16.15 8.56
N LEU A 228 4.20 15.92 7.24
CA LEU A 228 3.08 16.26 6.37
C LEU A 228 1.82 15.47 6.72
N ASN A 229 1.96 14.16 6.96
CA ASN A 229 0.86 13.30 7.38
C ASN A 229 0.27 13.78 8.71
N CYS A 230 1.08 14.05 9.74
CA CYS A 230 0.54 14.52 11.02
C CYS A 230 -0.22 15.85 10.87
N CYS A 231 0.30 16.80 10.10
CA CYS A 231 -0.38 18.08 9.85
C CYS A 231 -1.74 17.89 9.17
N GLU A 232 -1.80 17.09 8.11
CA GLU A 232 -3.06 16.84 7.40
C GLU A 232 -4.03 16.00 8.24
N VAL A 233 -3.55 15.03 9.02
CA VAL A 233 -4.36 14.25 9.96
C VAL A 233 -5.00 15.16 11.01
N ALA A 234 -4.24 16.07 11.62
CA ALA A 234 -4.77 17.00 12.61
C ALA A 234 -5.94 17.83 12.06
N SER A 235 -5.85 18.25 10.79
CA SER A 235 -6.92 18.97 10.09
C SER A 235 -8.08 18.06 9.68
N ASN A 236 -7.80 16.98 8.94
CA ASN A 236 -8.80 16.07 8.38
C ASN A 236 -9.66 15.41 9.45
N PHE A 237 -9.07 15.11 10.61
CA PHE A 237 -9.72 14.38 11.69
C PHE A 237 -10.43 15.30 12.68
N ALA A 238 -10.37 16.63 12.51
CA ALA A 238 -11.12 17.57 13.34
C ALA A 238 -12.64 17.35 13.23
N ARG A 239 -13.12 16.79 12.12
CA ARG A 239 -14.54 16.47 11.86
C ARG A 239 -15.14 15.36 12.73
N TYR A 240 -14.30 14.59 13.42
CA TYR A 240 -14.77 13.49 14.26
C TYR A 240 -14.88 14.01 15.69
N ASP A 241 -16.06 14.48 16.03
CA ASP A 241 -16.36 15.18 17.29
C ASP A 241 -17.52 14.54 18.08
N GLY A 242 -18.21 13.56 17.49
CA GLY A 242 -19.33 12.86 18.10
C GLY A 242 -20.67 13.59 17.99
N LEU A 243 -20.77 14.67 17.21
CA LEU A 243 -22.03 15.42 17.03
C LEU A 243 -22.87 14.88 15.87
N GLU A 244 -22.31 14.90 14.67
CA GLU A 244 -23.05 14.53 13.45
C GLU A 244 -23.07 13.02 13.21
N TYR A 245 -21.98 12.33 13.56
CA TYR A 245 -21.82 10.90 13.34
C TYR A 245 -20.66 10.32 14.17
N GLY A 246 -20.63 8.99 14.26
CA GLY A 246 -19.57 8.24 14.95
C GLY A 246 -19.77 8.18 16.46
N HIS A 247 -18.69 7.89 17.17
CA HIS A 247 -18.67 7.71 18.61
C HIS A 247 -18.93 9.03 19.34
N ARG A 248 -19.88 9.02 20.28
CA ARG A 248 -20.18 10.13 21.18
C ARG A 248 -20.04 9.65 22.61
N ALA A 249 -19.18 10.31 23.38
CA ALA A 249 -19.00 10.05 24.80
C ALA A 249 -20.23 10.48 25.61
N ASP A 250 -20.42 9.84 26.75
CA ASP A 250 -21.43 10.21 27.76
C ASP A 250 -20.87 11.29 28.69
N ASP A 251 -20.61 12.48 28.14
CA ASP A 251 -20.06 13.65 28.85
C ASP A 251 -20.82 14.92 28.47
N ASP A 252 -21.73 15.33 29.34
CA ASP A 252 -22.59 16.51 29.16
C ASP A 252 -22.10 17.72 29.99
N SER A 253 -20.86 17.69 30.50
CA SER A 253 -20.36 18.76 31.38
C SER A 253 -20.11 20.09 30.63
N SER A 254 -19.56 20.02 29.42
CA SER A 254 -19.46 21.14 28.47
C SER A 254 -19.27 20.61 27.05
N THR A 255 -19.44 21.47 26.04
CA THR A 255 -19.18 21.10 24.64
C THR A 255 -17.72 20.69 24.42
N GLU A 256 -16.77 21.40 25.04
CA GLU A 256 -15.34 21.08 24.96
C GLU A 256 -15.01 19.72 25.60
N ALA A 257 -15.64 19.41 26.74
CA ALA A 257 -15.49 18.14 27.42
C ALA A 257 -16.04 16.98 26.56
N LEU A 258 -17.25 17.15 26.00
CA LEU A 258 -17.84 16.19 25.06
C LEU A 258 -16.91 15.89 23.89
N TYR A 259 -16.34 16.92 23.25
CA TYR A 259 -15.38 16.74 22.15
C TYR A 259 -14.13 16.00 22.59
N ALA A 260 -13.55 16.40 23.73
CA ALA A 260 -12.33 15.79 24.25
C ALA A 260 -12.56 14.30 24.59
N SER A 261 -13.64 13.99 25.30
CA SER A 261 -14.01 12.63 25.72
C SER A 261 -14.35 11.75 24.51
N SER A 262 -15.18 12.23 23.57
CA SER A 262 -15.55 11.48 22.35
C SER A 262 -14.32 11.11 21.51
N ARG A 263 -13.37 12.05 21.37
CA ARG A 263 -12.13 11.83 20.62
C ARG A 263 -11.14 10.96 21.39
N HIS A 264 -11.09 11.09 22.71
CA HIS A 264 -10.25 10.25 23.55
C HIS A 264 -10.70 8.80 23.48
N GLU A 265 -11.98 8.52 23.72
CA GLU A 265 -12.55 7.18 23.67
C GLU A 265 -12.56 6.61 22.24
N GLY A 266 -12.81 7.45 21.25
CA GLY A 266 -13.03 7.03 19.88
C GLY A 266 -11.77 6.68 19.08
N PHE A 267 -10.61 7.25 19.40
CA PHE A 267 -9.36 7.06 18.64
C PHE A 267 -8.32 6.30 19.44
N ASN A 268 -7.56 5.39 18.80
CA ASN A 268 -6.40 4.79 19.45
C ASN A 268 -5.23 5.78 19.68
N GLU A 269 -4.19 5.30 20.35
CA GLU A 269 -2.98 6.09 20.65
C GLU A 269 -2.23 6.57 19.41
N VAL A 270 -2.19 5.78 18.33
CA VAL A 270 -1.53 6.15 17.08
C VAL A 270 -2.21 7.38 16.48
N VAL A 271 -3.53 7.32 16.33
CA VAL A 271 -4.33 8.40 15.75
C VAL A 271 -4.24 9.66 16.61
N ARG A 272 -4.42 9.54 17.93
CA ARG A 272 -4.28 10.67 18.87
C ARG A 272 -2.87 11.27 18.84
N GLY A 273 -1.85 10.43 18.78
CA GLY A 273 -0.44 10.86 18.69
C GLY A 273 -0.15 11.68 17.43
N ARG A 274 -0.66 11.27 16.27
CA ARG A 274 -0.51 12.02 15.02
C ARG A 274 -1.26 13.35 15.04
N ILE A 275 -2.46 13.38 15.61
CA ILE A 275 -3.23 14.63 15.79
C ILE A 275 -2.46 15.61 16.69
N LEU A 276 -1.93 15.15 17.82
CA LEU A 276 -1.15 15.97 18.74
C LEU A 276 0.12 16.53 18.07
N ALA A 277 0.87 15.69 17.36
CA ALA A 277 2.06 16.09 16.62
C ALA A 277 1.74 17.10 15.51
N GLY A 278 0.66 16.87 14.76
CA GLY A 278 0.20 17.77 13.71
C GLY A 278 -0.15 19.15 14.23
N ASN A 279 -0.94 19.22 15.30
CA ASN A 279 -1.24 20.48 15.98
C ASN A 279 0.03 21.21 16.45
N PHE A 280 1.01 20.46 16.99
CA PHE A 280 2.31 21.04 17.35
C PHE A 280 3.06 21.63 16.15
N PHE A 281 3.14 20.92 15.03
CA PHE A 281 3.82 21.39 13.82
C PHE A 281 3.12 22.61 13.19
N LEU A 282 1.80 22.70 13.32
CA LEU A 282 0.98 23.78 12.77
C LEU A 282 0.88 25.02 13.67
N LEU A 283 1.42 24.99 14.90
CA LEU A 283 1.53 26.21 15.71
C LEU A 283 2.29 27.30 14.94
N ARG A 284 1.84 28.56 15.04
CA ARG A 284 2.46 29.70 14.34
C ARG A 284 3.98 29.77 14.48
N LYS A 285 4.52 29.48 15.67
CA LYS A 285 5.97 29.48 15.96
C LYS A 285 6.75 28.31 15.31
N ASN A 286 6.06 27.25 14.93
CA ASN A 286 6.61 25.99 14.43
C ASN A 286 6.37 25.80 12.92
N TYR A 287 5.35 26.47 12.36
CA TYR A 287 4.88 26.27 10.99
C TYR A 287 6.00 26.30 9.94
N ASP A 288 6.82 27.37 9.94
CA ASP A 288 7.92 27.51 8.98
C ASP A 288 9.04 26.49 9.20
N LYS A 289 9.29 26.13 10.47
CA LYS A 289 10.37 25.21 10.86
C LYS A 289 10.06 23.76 10.46
N TYR A 290 8.80 23.35 10.54
CA TYR A 290 8.40 21.95 10.30
C TYR A 290 7.61 21.80 9.00
N PHE A 291 6.42 22.37 8.92
CA PHE A 291 5.51 22.13 7.79
C PHE A 291 6.07 22.70 6.47
N MET A 292 6.48 23.97 6.45
CA MET A 292 7.07 24.56 5.24
C MET A 292 8.39 23.87 4.86
N LYS A 293 9.19 23.47 5.85
CA LYS A 293 10.44 22.75 5.59
C LYS A 293 10.18 21.36 4.99
N ALA A 294 9.19 20.64 5.48
CA ALA A 294 8.78 19.36 4.91
C ALA A 294 8.28 19.52 3.47
N LEU A 295 7.51 20.57 3.16
CA LEU A 295 7.11 20.85 1.77
C LEU A 295 8.30 21.13 0.85
N GLN A 296 9.34 21.82 1.34
CA GLN A 296 10.59 22.01 0.57
C GLN A 296 11.31 20.69 0.32
N VAL A 297 11.40 19.81 1.33
CA VAL A 297 12.01 18.47 1.18
C VAL A 297 11.20 17.62 0.20
N ARG A 298 9.87 17.63 0.31
CA ARG A 298 8.97 16.96 -0.65
C ARG A 298 9.27 17.41 -2.08
N ARG A 299 9.46 18.71 -2.30
CA ARG A 299 9.82 19.25 -3.62
C ARG A 299 11.13 18.67 -4.14
N LEU A 300 12.15 18.54 -3.28
CA LEU A 300 13.44 17.93 -3.66
C LEU A 300 13.27 16.45 -4.05
N ILE A 301 12.45 15.69 -3.31
CA ILE A 301 12.13 14.30 -3.64
C ILE A 301 11.41 14.22 -5.00
N CYS A 302 10.42 15.07 -5.25
CA CYS A 302 9.73 15.13 -6.55
C CYS A 302 10.71 15.46 -7.70
N GLU A 303 11.64 16.38 -7.44
CA GLU A 303 12.63 16.85 -8.39
C GLU A 303 13.64 15.76 -8.77
N ASP A 304 14.02 14.90 -7.83
CA ASP A 304 14.90 13.75 -8.10
C ASP A 304 14.25 12.80 -9.11
N PHE A 305 12.99 12.40 -8.89
CA PHE A 305 12.25 11.56 -9.84
C PHE A 305 12.11 12.24 -11.21
N ARG A 306 11.78 13.54 -11.22
CA ARG A 306 11.65 14.32 -12.46
C ARG A 306 12.93 14.25 -13.29
N ARG A 307 14.09 14.49 -12.66
CA ARG A 307 15.41 14.44 -13.33
C ARG A 307 15.74 13.05 -13.86
N VAL A 308 15.43 12.00 -13.10
CA VAL A 308 15.64 10.61 -13.55
C VAL A 308 14.82 10.33 -14.80
N PHE A 309 13.53 10.63 -14.80
CA PHE A 309 12.69 10.40 -15.98
C PHE A 309 13.06 11.29 -17.18
N GLU A 310 13.46 12.56 -16.94
CA GLU A 310 13.95 13.47 -17.99
C GLU A 310 15.28 13.02 -18.62
N SER A 311 16.09 12.25 -17.90
CA SER A 311 17.29 11.62 -18.48
C SER A 311 16.96 10.48 -19.47
N GLY A 312 15.68 10.16 -19.62
CA GLY A 312 15.17 9.16 -20.55
C GLY A 312 14.86 7.82 -19.89
N VAL A 313 15.11 7.64 -18.59
CA VAL A 313 14.65 6.45 -17.85
C VAL A 313 13.12 6.38 -17.92
N GLN A 314 12.58 5.19 -18.16
CA GLN A 314 11.14 4.96 -18.33
C GLN A 314 10.53 4.27 -17.11
N LEU A 315 11.31 3.42 -16.43
CA LEU A 315 10.89 2.73 -15.22
C LEU A 315 12.01 2.78 -14.17
N ILE A 316 11.65 2.73 -12.90
CA ILE A 316 12.59 2.59 -11.80
C ILE A 316 12.23 1.30 -11.05
N LEU A 317 13.20 0.41 -10.85
CA LEU A 317 13.03 -0.84 -10.10
C LEU A 317 13.62 -0.68 -8.71
N THR A 318 12.79 -0.91 -7.69
CA THR A 318 13.20 -0.84 -6.28
C THR A 318 12.60 -1.97 -5.45
N PRO A 319 13.15 -2.30 -4.27
CA PRO A 319 12.45 -3.15 -3.32
C PRO A 319 11.14 -2.51 -2.85
N VAL A 320 10.17 -3.32 -2.42
CA VAL A 320 8.97 -2.78 -1.75
C VAL A 320 9.22 -2.64 -0.25
N THR A 321 9.87 -3.64 0.34
CA THR A 321 10.15 -3.76 1.77
C THR A 321 11.60 -4.20 1.99
N LEU A 322 12.18 -3.87 3.14
CA LEU A 322 13.59 -4.16 3.43
C LEU A 322 13.88 -5.62 3.77
N THR A 323 12.87 -6.36 4.22
CA THR A 323 12.95 -7.77 4.62
C THR A 323 11.74 -8.55 4.07
N GLU A 324 11.66 -9.85 4.36
CA GLU A 324 10.39 -10.58 4.35
C GLU A 324 9.45 -10.10 5.48
N ALA A 325 8.20 -10.59 5.51
CA ALA A 325 7.24 -10.20 6.53
C ALA A 325 7.78 -10.52 7.94
N PRO A 326 7.87 -9.55 8.86
CA PRO A 326 8.27 -9.82 10.25
C PRO A 326 7.27 -10.69 11.00
N LYS A 327 7.77 -11.43 12.00
CA LYS A 327 6.94 -12.07 13.02
C LYS A 327 6.28 -11.03 13.91
N PHE A 328 5.12 -11.37 14.46
CA PHE A 328 4.37 -10.49 15.33
C PHE A 328 5.13 -10.19 16.63
N SER A 329 5.84 -11.18 17.19
CA SER A 329 6.69 -11.01 18.37
C SER A 329 7.74 -9.91 18.16
N ASP A 330 8.49 -9.95 17.05
CA ASP A 330 9.48 -8.92 16.70
C ASP A 330 8.83 -7.58 16.35
N TRP A 331 7.69 -7.62 15.66
CA TRP A 331 6.89 -6.44 15.32
C TRP A 331 6.46 -5.66 16.56
N ALA A 332 5.98 -6.37 17.57
CA ALA A 332 5.43 -5.83 18.80
C ALA A 332 6.46 -5.04 19.63
N LEU A 333 7.77 -5.28 19.44
CA LEU A 333 8.85 -4.61 20.16
C LEU A 333 9.05 -3.13 19.78
N LYS A 334 8.56 -2.73 18.60
CA LYS A 334 8.72 -1.37 18.06
C LYS A 334 7.42 -0.59 18.19
N ASP A 335 7.51 0.74 18.28
CA ASP A 335 6.30 1.58 18.19
C ASP A 335 5.84 1.76 16.73
N ASN A 336 4.64 2.35 16.53
CA ASN A 336 4.08 2.57 15.19
C ASN A 336 4.99 3.43 14.29
N ARG A 337 5.70 4.42 14.83
CA ARG A 337 6.55 5.32 14.06
C ARG A 337 7.81 4.60 13.57
N GLU A 338 8.43 3.80 14.42
CA GLU A 338 9.58 2.96 14.08
C GLU A 338 9.23 1.87 13.07
N ARG A 339 8.03 1.28 13.17
CA ARG A 339 7.55 0.30 12.18
C ARG A 339 7.40 0.96 10.81
N VAL A 340 6.67 2.07 10.74
CA VAL A 340 6.41 2.81 9.49
C VAL A 340 7.70 3.32 8.85
N SER A 341 8.68 3.78 9.64
CA SER A 341 9.95 4.29 9.10
C SER A 341 10.78 3.25 8.36
N VAL A 342 10.63 1.98 8.73
CA VAL A 342 11.33 0.84 8.12
C VAL A 342 10.49 0.25 6.99
N GLU A 343 9.21 -0.02 7.26
CA GLU A 343 8.31 -0.74 6.35
C GLU A 343 7.93 0.04 5.11
N ASP A 344 7.88 1.37 5.20
CA ASP A 344 7.44 2.24 4.12
C ASP A 344 8.61 3.02 3.49
N PHE A 345 9.86 2.73 3.89
CA PHE A 345 11.06 3.45 3.44
C PHE A 345 11.15 3.50 1.91
N CYS A 346 10.94 2.37 1.24
CA CYS A 346 11.02 2.28 -0.21
C CYS A 346 9.75 2.77 -0.93
N THR A 347 8.65 3.02 -0.22
CA THR A 347 7.35 3.27 -0.86
C THR A 347 6.91 4.73 -0.78
N GLN A 348 7.21 5.45 0.31
CA GLN A 348 6.78 6.83 0.54
C GLN A 348 7.25 7.85 -0.51
N PRO A 349 8.49 7.79 -1.05
CA PRO A 349 8.94 8.74 -2.06
C PRO A 349 7.99 8.82 -3.28
N VAL A 350 7.37 7.69 -3.64
CA VAL A 350 6.43 7.58 -4.76
C VAL A 350 5.14 8.36 -4.51
N ASN A 351 4.57 8.29 -3.29
CA ASN A 351 3.36 9.04 -2.92
C ASN A 351 3.63 10.54 -2.92
N MET A 352 4.77 10.95 -2.38
CA MET A 352 5.20 12.36 -2.38
C MET A 352 5.27 12.93 -3.79
N ALA A 353 5.86 12.15 -4.71
CA ALA A 353 6.00 12.49 -6.12
C ALA A 353 4.73 12.29 -6.95
N GLY A 354 3.67 11.68 -6.38
CA GLY A 354 2.39 11.43 -7.04
C GLY A 354 2.46 10.47 -8.23
N LEU A 355 3.48 9.59 -8.26
CA LEU A 355 3.78 8.69 -9.37
C LEU A 355 3.03 7.35 -9.27
N PRO A 356 2.72 6.67 -10.38
CA PRO A 356 2.20 5.30 -10.32
C PRO A 356 3.33 4.31 -9.97
N ALA A 357 2.98 3.27 -9.21
CA ALA A 357 3.88 2.16 -8.90
C ALA A 357 3.12 0.85 -8.67
N VAL A 358 3.70 -0.26 -9.11
CA VAL A 358 3.14 -1.60 -8.96
C VAL A 358 4.11 -2.49 -8.19
N SER A 359 3.62 -3.16 -7.15
CA SER A 359 4.33 -4.23 -6.44
C SER A 359 4.04 -5.58 -7.09
N LEU A 360 5.09 -6.36 -7.33
CA LEU A 360 5.03 -7.69 -7.92
C LEU A 360 5.77 -8.69 -7.04
N PRO A 361 5.16 -9.84 -6.71
CA PRO A 361 5.86 -10.90 -6.01
C PRO A 361 6.86 -11.57 -6.93
N CYS A 362 8.10 -11.74 -6.46
CA CYS A 362 9.21 -12.21 -7.28
C CYS A 362 9.68 -13.61 -6.87
N ARG A 363 9.87 -13.85 -5.57
CA ARG A 363 10.36 -15.12 -5.03
C ARG A 363 9.86 -15.35 -3.60
N LEU A 364 9.94 -16.59 -3.15
CA LEU A 364 9.85 -16.89 -1.72
C LEU A 364 11.23 -16.76 -1.09
N SER A 365 11.26 -16.25 0.13
CA SER A 365 12.44 -16.30 0.99
C SER A 365 12.76 -17.74 1.41
N ARG A 366 13.91 -17.93 2.06
CA ARG A 366 14.26 -19.19 2.72
C ARG A 366 13.23 -19.66 3.75
N ASN A 367 12.48 -18.72 4.33
CA ASN A 367 11.43 -19.03 5.29
C ASN A 367 10.08 -19.29 4.61
N GLY A 368 9.99 -19.21 3.28
CA GLY A 368 8.76 -19.43 2.52
C GLY A 368 7.79 -18.26 2.58
N LEU A 369 8.29 -17.04 2.77
CA LEU A 369 7.49 -15.80 2.75
C LEU A 369 7.73 -15.03 1.44
N PRO A 370 6.74 -14.30 0.92
CA PRO A 370 6.92 -13.51 -0.29
C PRO A 370 8.00 -12.43 -0.16
N LEU A 371 8.82 -12.32 -1.20
CA LEU A 371 9.74 -11.22 -1.49
C LEU A 371 9.34 -10.58 -2.81
N SER A 372 9.08 -9.28 -2.76
CA SER A 372 8.49 -8.53 -3.87
C SER A 372 9.30 -7.28 -4.19
N LEU A 373 9.30 -6.89 -5.45
CA LEU A 373 9.86 -5.62 -5.93
C LEU A 373 8.74 -4.71 -6.44
N GLN A 374 9.05 -3.43 -6.63
CA GLN A 374 8.16 -2.47 -7.26
C GLN A 374 8.80 -1.84 -8.49
N LEU A 375 7.98 -1.68 -9.52
CA LEU A 375 8.26 -0.80 -10.65
C LEU A 375 7.56 0.54 -10.41
N ILE A 376 8.23 1.64 -10.74
CA ILE A 376 7.72 3.01 -10.65
C ILE A 376 7.85 3.64 -12.04
N ALA A 377 6.80 4.29 -12.52
CA ALA A 377 6.78 4.95 -13.82
C ALA A 377 6.50 6.46 -13.69
N PRO A 378 6.71 7.26 -14.75
CA PRO A 378 6.20 8.62 -14.83
C PRO A 378 4.68 8.69 -14.63
N ARG A 379 4.20 9.90 -14.32
CA ARG A 379 2.75 10.15 -14.18
C ARG A 379 2.01 9.74 -15.46
N PHE A 380 0.89 9.06 -15.28
CA PHE A 380 0.00 8.56 -16.34
C PHE A 380 0.60 7.48 -17.26
N ALA A 381 1.77 6.91 -16.91
CA ALA A 381 2.39 5.82 -17.65
C ALA A 381 1.96 4.43 -17.14
N GLU A 382 0.74 4.27 -16.61
CA GLU A 382 0.23 2.99 -16.11
C GLU A 382 0.26 1.89 -17.18
N ARG A 383 0.05 2.23 -18.46
CA ARG A 383 0.16 1.26 -19.57
C ARG A 383 1.55 0.63 -19.64
N ASP A 384 2.59 1.45 -19.65
CA ASP A 384 3.98 1.00 -19.78
C ASP A 384 4.42 0.27 -18.51
N LEU A 385 4.02 0.81 -17.34
CA LEU A 385 4.24 0.20 -16.04
C LEU A 385 3.67 -1.21 -15.96
N LEU A 386 2.39 -1.37 -16.33
CA LEU A 386 1.69 -2.65 -16.24
C LEU A 386 2.10 -3.60 -17.37
N SER A 387 2.49 -3.09 -18.53
CA SER A 387 3.10 -3.91 -19.60
C SER A 387 4.40 -4.56 -19.12
N ALA A 388 5.30 -3.78 -18.53
CA ALA A 388 6.55 -4.32 -17.99
C ALA A 388 6.31 -5.27 -16.81
N ALA A 389 5.36 -4.93 -15.94
CA ALA A 389 4.93 -5.79 -14.85
C ALA A 389 4.40 -7.13 -15.34
N LYS A 390 3.58 -7.13 -16.40
CA LYS A 390 3.02 -8.35 -16.98
C LYS A 390 4.11 -9.23 -17.58
N ARG A 391 5.08 -8.63 -18.30
CA ARG A 391 6.22 -9.41 -18.81
C ARG A 391 7.03 -10.05 -17.70
N LEU A 392 7.29 -9.32 -16.60
CA LEU A 392 7.95 -9.89 -15.42
C LEU A 392 7.13 -10.98 -14.74
N GLU A 393 5.81 -10.80 -14.57
CA GLU A 393 4.91 -11.81 -13.99
C GLU A 393 5.02 -13.16 -14.72
N LEU A 394 5.03 -13.13 -16.07
CA LEU A 394 5.17 -14.32 -16.91
C LEU A 394 6.51 -15.04 -16.75
N GLU A 395 7.59 -14.27 -16.56
CA GLU A 395 8.96 -14.78 -16.45
C GLU A 395 9.32 -15.26 -15.04
N LEU A 396 8.76 -14.61 -14.01
CA LEU A 396 9.06 -14.91 -12.61
C LEU A 396 8.22 -16.09 -12.09
N GLN A 397 7.01 -16.29 -12.64
CA GLN A 397 6.13 -17.42 -12.31
C GLN A 397 6.01 -17.65 -10.79
N PHE A 398 5.82 -16.57 -10.04
CA PHE A 398 5.74 -16.63 -8.59
C PHE A 398 4.61 -17.61 -8.17
N PRO A 399 4.87 -18.54 -7.23
CA PRO A 399 3.89 -19.54 -6.84
C PRO A 399 2.67 -18.88 -6.20
N ARG A 400 1.48 -19.36 -6.56
CA ARG A 400 0.25 -18.96 -5.87
C ARG A 400 0.19 -19.64 -4.51
N LEU A 401 -0.38 -18.97 -3.53
CA LEU A 401 -0.67 -19.56 -2.23
C LEU A 401 -1.59 -20.79 -2.41
N ASP A 402 -1.13 -21.96 -1.98
CA ASP A 402 -1.90 -23.20 -2.01
C ASP A 402 -2.57 -23.45 -0.66
N LEU A 403 -3.90 -23.30 -0.60
CA LEU A 403 -4.68 -23.54 0.60
C LEU A 403 -5.03 -25.02 0.82
N HIS A 404 -4.90 -25.88 -0.21
CA HIS A 404 -5.35 -27.27 -0.18
C HIS A 404 -4.31 -28.22 0.42
N LEU A 405 -3.02 -27.97 0.20
CA LEU A 405 -1.92 -28.73 0.84
C LEU A 405 -1.99 -28.69 2.37
N HIS A 406 -2.68 -27.71 2.94
CA HIS A 406 -2.82 -27.50 4.37
C HIS A 406 -4.03 -28.21 5.02
N SER A 407 -4.91 -28.83 4.22
CA SER A 407 -6.16 -29.47 4.69
C SER A 407 -6.14 -31.00 4.69
N CYS A 408 -5.22 -31.63 3.96
CA CYS A 408 -5.36 -33.04 3.56
C CYS A 408 -4.66 -34.08 4.46
N ASP A 409 -4.03 -33.66 5.57
CA ASP A 409 -3.27 -34.57 6.44
C ASP A 409 -3.97 -34.93 7.76
N GLN A 410 -5.18 -34.43 8.01
CA GLN A 410 -5.97 -34.83 9.19
C GLN A 410 -6.99 -35.95 8.90
N SER A 411 -7.25 -36.29 7.64
CA SER A 411 -8.29 -37.27 7.27
C SER A 411 -7.78 -38.61 6.73
N ARG A 412 -6.46 -38.79 6.54
CA ARG A 412 -5.90 -40.04 5.97
C ARG A 412 -5.46 -41.11 6.98
N ASN A 413 -5.52 -40.85 8.29
CA ASN A 413 -5.12 -41.82 9.33
C ASN A 413 -6.29 -42.41 10.15
N ALA A 414 -7.55 -42.23 9.74
CA ALA A 414 -8.72 -42.69 10.51
C ALA A 414 -9.56 -43.79 9.82
N ALA A 415 -9.07 -44.43 8.76
CA ALA A 415 -9.83 -45.49 8.10
C ALA A 415 -8.90 -46.54 7.49
N PHE A 416 -8.31 -47.43 8.29
CA PHE A 416 -7.93 -48.80 7.91
C PHE A 416 -7.39 -49.56 9.14
N THR A 417 -8.25 -49.86 10.12
CA THR A 417 -8.03 -50.96 11.09
C THR A 417 -9.34 -51.27 11.82
N SER A 418 -10.16 -52.17 11.27
CA SER A 418 -10.99 -53.15 12.02
C SER A 418 -11.99 -53.84 11.09
N ILE A 419 -11.52 -54.81 10.30
CA ILE A 419 -12.34 -55.98 9.93
C ILE A 419 -11.40 -57.20 9.95
N SER A 420 -11.38 -57.89 11.09
CA SER A 420 -11.29 -59.36 11.26
C SER A 420 -11.21 -59.67 12.75
#